data_AF-A0A1F5I2B4-F1
#
_entry.id   AF-A0A1F5I2B4-F1
#
_cell.length_a   1.000
_cell.length_b   1.000
_cell.length_c   1.000
_cell.angle_alpha   90.00
_cell.angle_beta   90.00
_cell.angle_gamma   90.00
#
_symmetry.space_group_name_H-M   'P 1'
#
loop_
_entity.id
_entity.type
_entity.pdbx_description
1 polymer ?
#
loop_
_entity_poly.entity_id
_entity_poly.type
_entity_poly.pdbx_seq_one_letter_code
_entity_poly.pdbx_strand_id
1 'polypeptide(L)'
;MNLAQIGTITPPETIPTVEPGGESGFVAGFVRNGISLFLIVAFVVALIFIILAGLRFVTSGSDEKAVSSAWSQIYWGLIGMVVVLAAFAIIKLVETFFGVSIISGTFQLPNRTL
;
A
#
# COMPACT_ATOMS: atom_id res chain seq x y z
N MET A 1 32.67 -40.18 7.67
CA MET A 1 32.71 -38.94 6.87
C MET A 1 31.57 -38.06 7.39
N ASN A 2 31.90 -36.92 8.00
CA ASN A 2 30.94 -36.06 8.69
C ASN A 2 30.21 -35.19 7.65
N LEU A 3 28.87 -35.26 7.63
CA LEU A 3 28.01 -34.50 6.70
C LEU A 3 27.96 -32.99 7.02
N ALA A 4 28.57 -32.56 8.13
CA ALA A 4 28.61 -31.16 8.56
C ALA A 4 29.47 -30.23 7.67
N GLN A 5 30.13 -30.76 6.62
CA GLN A 5 31.09 -29.99 5.80
C GLN A 5 30.63 -29.71 4.36
N ILE A 6 29.41 -30.11 3.96
CA ILE A 6 28.78 -29.55 2.77
C ILE A 6 28.19 -28.19 3.16
N GLY A 7 29.01 -27.16 2.91
CA GLY A 7 28.82 -25.80 3.37
C GLY A 7 27.41 -25.26 3.13
N THR A 8 26.91 -24.52 4.12
CA THR A 8 25.77 -23.63 3.93
C THR A 8 26.13 -22.67 2.80
N ILE A 9 25.37 -22.71 1.71
CA ILE A 9 25.40 -21.67 0.69
C ILE A 9 24.82 -20.42 1.35
N THR A 10 25.69 -19.60 1.93
CA THR A 10 25.33 -18.27 2.41
C THR A 10 24.84 -17.48 1.21
N PRO A 11 23.58 -17.02 1.19
CA PRO A 11 23.10 -16.17 0.12
C PRO A 11 23.98 -14.91 0.03
N PRO A 12 24.27 -14.41 -1.17
CA PRO A 12 25.05 -13.19 -1.35
C PRO A 12 24.38 -12.00 -0.65
N GLU A 13 25.21 -11.15 -0.04
CA GLU A 13 24.86 -9.96 0.77
C GLU A 13 24.02 -8.90 0.01
N THR A 14 23.84 -9.08 -1.30
CA THR A 14 23.11 -8.16 -2.18
C THR A 14 21.60 -8.36 -2.19
N ILE A 15 21.08 -9.40 -1.52
CA ILE A 15 19.66 -9.42 -1.18
C ILE A 15 19.54 -8.55 0.07
N PRO A 16 18.77 -7.44 0.07
CA PRO A 16 18.42 -6.75 1.31
C PRO A 16 17.65 -7.74 2.19
N THR A 17 18.39 -8.50 2.99
CA THR A 17 17.85 -9.33 4.05
C THR A 17 17.48 -8.35 5.14
N VAL A 18 16.21 -8.00 5.16
CA VAL A 18 15.63 -7.35 6.34
C VAL A 18 15.67 -8.42 7.43
N GLU A 19 16.77 -8.45 8.19
CA GLU A 19 16.95 -9.34 9.32
C GLU A 19 15.72 -9.17 10.24
N PRO A 20 14.90 -10.23 10.44
CA PRO A 20 13.80 -10.17 11.38
C PRO A 20 14.40 -10.08 12.79
N GLY A 21 14.62 -8.85 13.28
CA GLY A 21 15.28 -8.59 14.56
C GLY A 21 16.15 -7.32 14.60
N GLY A 22 16.53 -6.75 13.46
CA GLY A 22 17.23 -5.45 13.41
C GLY A 22 16.25 -4.27 13.49
N GLU A 23 16.68 -3.14 14.07
CA GLU A 23 15.86 -1.92 14.22
C GLU A 23 15.25 -1.46 12.88
N SER A 24 15.97 -1.66 11.78
CA SER A 24 15.52 -1.40 10.42
C SER A 24 14.38 -2.30 9.95
N GLY A 25 14.33 -3.56 10.40
CA GLY A 25 13.28 -4.51 10.02
C GLY A 25 11.95 -4.29 10.73
N PHE A 26 12.00 -3.87 12.00
CA PHE A 26 10.80 -3.46 12.73
C PHE A 26 10.21 -2.18 12.13
N VAL A 27 11.04 -1.18 11.86
CA VAL A 27 10.60 0.09 11.23
C VAL A 27 10.07 -0.16 9.82
N ALA A 28 10.78 -0.95 9.00
CA ALA A 28 10.32 -1.30 7.66
C ALA A 28 9.00 -2.10 7.70
N GLY A 29 8.84 -3.02 8.64
CA GLY A 29 7.61 -3.79 8.84
C GLY A 29 6.43 -2.91 9.28
N PHE A 30 6.65 -2.01 10.23
CA PHE A 30 5.64 -1.06 10.71
C PHE A 30 5.20 -0.09 9.62
N VAL A 31 6.16 0.46 8.86
CA VAL A 31 5.89 1.35 7.73
C VAL A 31 5.14 0.62 6.62
N ARG A 32 5.56 -0.59 6.25
CA ARG A 32 4.87 -1.46 5.26
C ARG A 32 3.43 -1.72 5.67
N ASN A 33 3.20 -2.14 6.91
CA ASN A 33 1.87 -2.45 7.41
C ASN A 33 1.00 -1.18 7.51
N GLY A 34 1.58 -0.06 7.97
CA GLY A 34 0.90 1.22 8.06
C GLY A 34 0.45 1.75 6.70
N ILE A 35 1.32 1.69 5.69
CA ILE A 35 1.00 2.12 4.32
C ILE A 35 -0.09 1.24 3.70
N SER A 36 -0.01 -0.08 3.88
CA SER A 36 -1.02 -1.01 3.36
C SER A 36 -2.39 -0.78 3.99
N LEU A 37 -2.45 -0.65 5.33
CA LEU A 37 -3.68 -0.31 6.05
C LEU A 37 -4.23 1.05 5.62
N PHE A 38 -3.36 2.05 5.53
CA PHE A 38 -3.75 3.40 5.12
C PHE A 38 -4.34 3.41 3.72
N LEU A 39 -3.76 2.68 2.77
CA LEU A 39 -4.30 2.57 1.40
C LEU A 39 -5.70 1.96 1.38
N ILE A 40 -5.91 0.86 2.12
CA ILE A 40 -7.22 0.19 2.20
C ILE A 40 -8.26 1.14 2.80
N VAL A 41 -7.93 1.80 3.90
CA VAL A 41 -8.83 2.75 4.58
C VAL A 41 -9.10 3.96 3.68
N ALA A 42 -8.08 4.52 3.05
CA ALA A 42 -8.22 5.65 2.14
C ALA A 42 -9.11 5.31 0.94
N PHE A 43 -8.99 4.11 0.38
CA PHE A 43 -9.83 3.64 -0.71
C PHE A 43 -11.32 3.56 -0.29
N VAL A 44 -11.62 2.98 0.87
CA VAL A 44 -12.99 2.88 1.39
C VAL A 44 -13.58 4.26 1.68
N VAL A 45 -12.80 5.14 2.32
CA VAL A 45 -13.23 6.51 2.62
C VAL A 45 -13.49 7.30 1.35
N ALA A 46 -12.62 7.20 0.34
CA ALA A 46 -12.81 7.84 -0.95
C ALA A 46 -14.10 7.39 -1.64
N LEU A 47 -14.43 6.10 -1.57
CA LEU A 47 -15.66 5.53 -2.13
C LEU A 47 -16.91 6.13 -1.44
N ILE A 48 -16.90 6.21 -0.11
CA ILE A 48 -18.00 6.80 0.67
C ILE A 48 -18.17 8.28 0.33
N PHE A 49 -17.07 9.05 0.27
CA PHE A 49 -17.11 10.47 -0.06
C PHE A 49 -17.69 10.73 -1.46
N ILE A 50 -17.38 9.88 -2.44
CA ILE A 50 -17.90 10.03 -3.79
C ILE A 50 -19.41 9.79 -3.85
N ILE A 51 -19.92 8.84 -3.07
CA ILE A 51 -21.37 8.56 -2.98
C ILE A 51 -22.08 9.75 -2.33
N LEU A 52 -21.55 10.29 -1.23
CA LEU A 52 -22.12 11.46 -0.58
C LEU A 52 -22.07 12.70 -1.48
N ALA A 53 -20.97 12.93 -2.19
CA ALA A 53 -20.84 14.04 -3.13
C ALA A 53 -21.85 13.94 -4.29
N GLY A 54 -22.03 12.74 -4.84
CA GLY A 54 -23.01 12.47 -5.91
C GLY A 54 -24.45 12.71 -5.46
N LEU A 55 -24.83 12.24 -4.28
CA LEU A 55 -26.15 12.49 -3.71
C LEU A 55 -26.42 13.99 -3.51
N ARG A 56 -25.43 14.71 -2.96
CA ARG A 56 -25.56 16.14 -2.71
C ARG A 56 -25.69 16.95 -4.00
N PHE A 57 -24.98 16.56 -5.06
CA PHE A 57 -25.10 17.17 -6.38
C PHE A 57 -26.51 17.06 -6.95
N VAL A 58 -27.12 15.87 -6.89
CA VAL A 58 -28.48 15.63 -7.40
C VAL A 58 -29.53 16.45 -6.63
N THR A 59 -29.38 16.61 -5.32
CA THR A 59 -30.35 17.37 -4.49
C THR A 59 -30.26 18.89 -4.62
N SER A 60 -29.26 19.44 -5.31
CA SER A 60 -28.96 20.90 -5.33
C SER A 60 -29.70 21.70 -6.42
N GLY A 61 -30.60 21.07 -7.18
CA GLY A 61 -31.06 21.49 -8.52
C GLY A 61 -31.77 22.85 -8.71
N SER A 62 -32.01 23.66 -7.67
CA SER A 62 -32.74 24.93 -7.78
C SER A 62 -31.99 26.19 -7.31
N ASP A 63 -30.76 26.06 -6.79
CA ASP A 63 -29.98 27.19 -6.29
C ASP A 63 -28.58 27.18 -6.94
N GLU A 64 -28.26 28.20 -7.75
CA GLU A 64 -26.95 28.33 -8.43
C GLU A 64 -25.76 28.30 -7.45
N LYS A 65 -25.93 28.82 -6.23
CA LYS A 65 -24.88 28.71 -5.19
C LYS A 65 -24.67 27.28 -4.75
N ALA A 66 -25.76 26.51 -4.61
CA ALA A 66 -25.69 25.10 -4.25
C ALA A 66 -25.05 24.27 -5.36
N VAL A 67 -25.36 24.57 -6.63
CA VAL A 67 -24.75 23.92 -7.80
C VAL A 67 -23.24 24.21 -7.86
N SER A 68 -22.83 25.48 -7.70
CA SER A 68 -21.40 25.84 -7.68
C SER A 68 -20.63 25.14 -6.54
N SER A 69 -21.24 25.07 -5.36
CA SER A 69 -20.65 24.37 -4.21
C SER A 69 -20.55 22.86 -4.45
N ALA A 70 -21.56 22.26 -5.08
CA ALA A 70 -21.58 20.84 -5.41
C ALA A 70 -20.49 20.47 -6.43
N TRP A 71 -20.24 21.31 -7.45
CA TRP A 71 -19.11 21.14 -8.37
C TRP A 71 -17.77 21.13 -7.65
N SER A 72 -17.55 22.08 -6.75
CA SER A 72 -16.34 22.11 -5.91
C SER A 72 -16.17 20.79 -5.14
N GLN A 73 -17.26 20.27 -4.58
CA GLN A 73 -17.24 19.03 -3.82
C GLN A 73 -16.93 17.79 -4.68
N ILE A 74 -17.41 17.78 -5.93
CA ILE A 74 -17.07 16.74 -6.91
C ILE A 74 -15.57 16.80 -7.26
N TYR A 75 -15.00 18.00 -7.47
CA TYR A 75 -13.56 18.13 -7.76
C TYR A 75 -12.70 17.59 -6.63
N TRP A 76 -13.04 17.89 -5.37
CA TRP A 76 -12.33 17.34 -4.21
C TRP A 76 -12.47 15.81 -4.11
N GLY A 77 -13.65 15.26 -4.39
CA GLY A 77 -13.86 13.81 -4.46
C GLY A 77 -13.06 13.13 -5.57
N LEU A 78 -13.00 13.75 -6.75
CA LEU A 78 -12.23 13.25 -7.89
C LEU A 78 -10.72 13.29 -7.60
N ILE A 79 -10.21 14.37 -7.01
CA ILE A 79 -8.81 14.47 -6.57
C ILE A 79 -8.50 13.33 -5.58
N GLY A 80 -9.40 13.04 -4.63
CA GLY A 80 -9.22 11.93 -3.70
C GLY A 80 -9.06 10.58 -4.39
N MET A 81 -9.91 10.28 -5.39
CA MET A 81 -9.80 9.06 -6.19
C MET A 81 -8.47 8.98 -6.95
N VAL A 82 -8.05 10.07 -7.59
CA VAL A 82 -6.80 10.13 -8.34
C VAL A 82 -5.59 9.92 -7.42
N VAL A 83 -5.60 10.50 -6.22
CA VAL A 83 -4.52 10.33 -5.23
C VAL A 83 -4.37 8.87 -4.79
N VAL A 84 -5.49 8.17 -4.54
CA VAL A 84 -5.43 6.74 -4.16
C VAL A 84 -4.85 5.88 -5.29
N LEU A 85 -5.27 6.13 -6.54
CA LEU A 85 -4.73 5.44 -7.71
C LEU A 85 -3.24 5.73 -7.91
N ALA A 86 -2.82 6.98 -7.74
CA ALA A 86 -1.42 7.39 -7.83
C ALA A 86 -0.57 6.73 -6.74
N ALA A 87 -1.06 6.67 -5.49
CA ALA A 87 -0.37 6.01 -4.40
C ALA A 87 -0.19 4.51 -4.69
N PHE A 88 -1.22 3.83 -5.19
CA PHE A 88 -1.12 2.42 -5.61
C PHE A 88 -0.08 2.22 -6.72
N ALA A 89 -0.06 3.10 -7.73
CA ALA A 89 0.91 3.04 -8.82
C ALA A 89 2.35 3.23 -8.32
N ILE A 90 2.57 4.19 -7.42
CA ILE A 90 3.89 4.42 -6.80
C ILE A 90 4.34 3.19 -6.02
N ILE A 91 3.46 2.57 -5.25
CA ILE A 91 3.81 1.37 -4.48
C ILE A 91 4.20 0.22 -5.41
N LYS A 92 3.45 -0.02 -6.49
CA LYS A 92 3.79 -1.01 -7.51
C LYS A 92 5.14 -0.73 -8.18
N LEU A 93 5.42 0.55 -8.43
CA LEU A 93 6.70 0.98 -8.98
C LEU A 93 7.84 0.66 -8.01
N VAL A 94 7.68 1.01 -6.73
CA VAL A 94 8.66 0.72 -5.68
C VAL A 94 8.87 -0.79 -5.50
N GLU A 95 7.80 -1.61 -5.52
CA GLU A 95 7.92 -3.07 -5.49
C GLU A 95 8.78 -3.61 -6.64
N THR A 96 8.62 -3.04 -7.83
CA THR A 96 9.35 -3.46 -9.04
C THR A 96 10.81 -3.02 -9.03
N PHE A 97 11.09 -1.78 -8.61
CA PHE A 97 12.44 -1.22 -8.60
C PHE A 97 13.32 -1.76 -7.47
N PHE A 98 12.75 -2.01 -6.30
CA PHE A 98 13.49 -2.48 -5.13
C PHE A 98 13.46 -4.01 -4.99
N GLY A 99 12.66 -4.72 -5.80
CA GLY A 99 12.52 -6.18 -5.72
C GLY A 99 11.93 -6.68 -4.39
N VAL A 100 11.40 -5.76 -3.57
CA VAL A 100 10.83 -6.07 -2.25
C VAL A 100 9.33 -6.23 -2.38
N SER A 101 8.81 -7.36 -1.91
CA SER A 101 7.36 -7.61 -1.82
C SER A 101 6.77 -6.88 -0.60
N ILE A 102 6.36 -5.62 -0.79
CA ILE A 102 5.72 -4.77 0.24
C ILE A 102 4.28 -5.20 0.54
N ILE A 103 3.66 -5.99 -0.34
CA ILE A 103 2.31 -6.53 -0.11
C ILE A 103 2.27 -8.07 -0.04
N SER A 104 3.23 -8.77 -0.67
CA SER A 104 3.18 -10.23 -0.87
C SER A 104 4.35 -11.04 -0.28
N GLY A 105 5.08 -10.52 0.71
CA GLY A 105 6.20 -11.23 1.34
C GLY A 105 5.69 -12.48 2.07
N THR A 106 5.73 -13.63 1.40
CA THR A 106 5.42 -14.93 1.99
C THR A 106 6.60 -15.31 2.89
N PHE A 107 6.30 -15.43 4.17
CA PHE A 107 7.14 -16.07 5.17
C PHE A 107 7.55 -17.46 4.65
N GLN A 108 8.77 -17.58 4.13
CA GLN A 108 9.36 -18.86 3.79
C GLN A 108 9.82 -19.53 5.08
N LEU A 109 9.03 -20.49 5.55
CA LEU A 109 9.48 -21.44 6.55
C LEU A 109 10.68 -22.21 5.98
N PRO A 110 11.85 -22.20 6.66
CA PRO A 110 12.95 -23.08 6.31
C PRO A 110 12.49 -24.53 6.39
N ASN A 111 12.45 -25.19 5.24
CA ASN A 111 12.15 -26.61 5.11
C ASN A 111 13.19 -27.42 5.89
N ARG A 112 12.83 -27.90 7.08
CA ARG A 112 13.60 -28.90 7.84
C ARG A 112 13.42 -30.25 7.15
N THR A 113 14.09 -30.46 6.01
CA THR A 113 14.34 -31.82 5.52
C THR A 113 15.55 -32.38 6.26
N LEU A 114 15.23 -33.33 7.14
CA LEU A 114 16.04 -34.33 7.85
C LEU A 114 17.55 -34.31 7.61
#